data_AF-A0A7K2VQ48-F1
#
_entry.id   AF-A0A7K2VQ48-F1
#
_cell.length_a   1.000
_cell.length_b   1.000
_cell.length_c   1.000
_cell.angle_alpha   90.00
_cell.angle_beta   90.00
_cell.angle_gamma   90.00
#
_symmetry.space_group_name_H-M   'P 1'
#
loop_
_entity.id
_entity.type
_entity.pdbx_description
1 polymer ?
#
loop_
_entity_poly.entity_id
_entity_poly.type
_entity_poly.pdbx_seq_one_letter_code
_entity_poly.pdbx_strand_id
1 'polypeptide(L)' 'YRPAPWGVRAWLVAGAGAAVAALLALASVRDPGALHPGVVPLAAPALPLWPAAAILLGLLPVLVVPQDRKEPS' A
#
# COMPACT_ATOMS: atom_id res chain seq x y z
N TYR A 1 22.16 14.18 -21.98
CA TYR A 1 21.48 13.47 -20.88
C TYR A 1 20.20 12.84 -21.43
N ARG A 2 20.08 11.50 -21.43
CA ARG A 2 18.84 10.79 -21.79
C ARG A 2 18.24 10.26 -20.49
N PRO A 3 17.01 10.63 -20.11
CA PRO A 3 16.35 10.03 -18.96
C PRO A 3 16.26 8.52 -19.20
N ALA A 4 16.74 7.73 -18.25
CA ALA A 4 16.54 6.29 -18.32
C ALA A 4 15.03 6.01 -18.26
N PRO A 5 14.50 5.14 -19.14
CA PRO A 5 13.10 4.77 -19.09
C PRO A 5 12.78 4.06 -17.76
N TRP A 6 11.55 4.21 -17.28
CA TRP A 6 11.08 3.45 -16.12
C TRP A 6 11.09 1.95 -16.41
N GLY A 7 11.84 1.21 -15.62
CA GLY A 7 11.81 -0.25 -15.64
C GLY A 7 10.54 -0.82 -14.99
N VAL A 8 10.29 -2.10 -15.22
CA VAL A 8 9.13 -2.83 -14.66
C VAL A 8 9.07 -2.71 -13.14
N ARG A 9 10.21 -2.78 -12.45
CA ARG A 9 10.30 -2.58 -10.99
C ARG A 9 9.73 -1.22 -10.56
N ALA A 10 10.12 -0.15 -11.25
CA ALA A 10 9.65 1.20 -10.92
C ALA A 10 8.13 1.31 -11.13
N TRP A 11 7.61 0.76 -12.23
CA TRP A 11 6.17 0.71 -12.50
C TRP A 11 5.39 -0.10 -11.46
N LEU A 12 5.89 -1.26 -11.03
CA LEU A 12 5.22 -2.10 -10.03
C LEU A 12 5.14 -1.41 -8.67
N VAL A 13 6.23 -0.79 -8.22
CA VAL A 13 6.26 -0.07 -6.94
C VAL A 13 5.31 1.13 -6.97
N ALA A 14 5.39 1.95 -8.01
CA ALA A 14 4.53 3.12 -8.16
C ALA A 14 3.05 2.72 -8.30
N GLY A 15 2.75 1.70 -9.12
CA GLY A 15 1.41 1.18 -9.33
C GLY A 15 0.81 0.59 -8.06
N ALA A 16 1.58 -0.17 -7.28
CA ALA A 16 1.14 -0.71 -5.99
C ALA A 16 0.80 0.43 -5.01
N GLY A 17 1.65 1.44 -4.90
CA GLY A 17 1.37 2.62 -4.06
C GLY A 17 0.12 3.38 -4.50
N ALA A 18 -0.05 3.59 -5.82
CA ALA A 18 -1.23 4.24 -6.37
C ALA A 18 -2.52 3.46 -6.10
N ALA A 19 -2.49 2.13 -6.24
CA ALA A 19 -3.62 1.26 -5.94
C ALA A 19 -4.01 1.32 -4.45
N VAL A 20 -3.02 1.23 -3.55
CA VAL A 20 -3.24 1.37 -2.09
C VAL A 20 -3.89 2.71 -1.78
N ALA A 21 -3.34 3.81 -2.33
CA ALA A 21 -3.86 5.16 -2.09
C ALA A 21 -5.31 5.31 -2.57
N ALA A 22 -5.64 4.81 -3.76
CA ALA A 22 -7.00 4.84 -4.30
C ALA A 22 -7.98 4.02 -3.44
N LEU A 23 -7.58 2.84 -2.98
CA LEU A 23 -8.42 1.98 -2.14
C LEU A 23 -8.66 2.58 -0.74
N LEU A 24 -7.65 3.25 -0.16
CA LEU A 24 -7.80 3.98 1.11
C LEU A 24 -8.66 5.24 0.95
N ALA A 25 -8.53 5.96 -0.16
CA ALA A 25 -9.42 7.07 -0.48
C ALA A 25 -10.87 6.60 -0.68
N LEU A 26 -11.08 5.42 -1.28
CA LEU A 26 -12.41 4.83 -1.38
C LEU A 26 -12.94 4.38 0.00
N ALA A 27 -12.07 3.81 0.84
CA ALA A 27 -12.42 3.40 2.19
C ALA A 27 -12.88 4.59 3.04
N SER A 28 -12.19 5.73 2.94
CA SER A 28 -12.54 6.93 3.70
C SER A 28 -13.91 7.50 3.35
N VAL A 29 -14.39 7.28 2.12
CA VAL A 29 -15.73 7.69 1.68
C VAL A 29 -16.79 6.66 2.06
N ARG A 30 -16.47 5.36 1.99
CA ARG A 30 -17.43 4.26 2.23
C ARG A 30 -17.66 3.95 3.69
N ASP A 31 -16.61 4.02 4.49
CA ASP A 31 -16.66 3.83 5.93
C ASP A 31 -15.63 4.76 6.59
N PRO A 32 -15.99 6.04 6.78
CA PRO A 32 -15.10 7.01 7.43
C PRO A 32 -14.68 6.57 8.84
N GLY A 33 -15.52 5.80 9.53
CA GLY A 33 -15.27 5.30 10.89
C GLY A 33 -14.16 4.25 10.95
N ALA A 34 -13.95 3.49 9.88
CA ALA A 34 -12.85 2.53 9.78
C ALA A 34 -11.45 3.18 9.81
N LEU A 35 -11.33 4.45 9.42
CA LEU A 35 -10.07 5.20 9.44
C LEU A 35 -10.01 6.28 10.54
N HIS A 36 -11.12 6.54 11.23
CA HIS A 36 -11.22 7.51 12.31
C HIS A 36 -11.90 6.87 13.53
N PRO A 37 -11.19 6.01 14.28
CA PRO A 37 -11.75 5.36 15.46
C PRO A 37 -12.11 6.41 16.52
N GLY A 38 -13.36 6.36 17.00
CA GLY A 38 -13.85 7.23 18.05
C GLY A 38 -13.28 6.86 19.42
N VAL A 39 -13.23 7.84 20.32
CA VAL A 39 -12.76 7.66 21.70
C VAL A 39 -13.90 7.63 22.73
N VAL A 40 -15.15 7.82 22.29
CA VAL A 40 -16.35 7.81 23.15
C VAL A 40 -17.49 7.01 22.50
N PRO A 41 -18.05 6.00 23.19
CA PRO A 41 -17.52 5.39 24.41
C PRO A 41 -16.18 4.68 24.15
N LEU A 42 -15.32 4.53 25.16
CA LEU A 42 -14.04 3.86 25.00
C LEU A 42 -14.24 2.37 24.79
N ALA A 43 -14.10 1.93 23.53
CA ALA A 43 -14.14 0.55 23.12
C ALA A 43 -12.95 0.28 22.18
N ALA A 44 -12.45 -0.96 22.18
CA ALA A 44 -11.42 -1.34 21.23
C ALA A 44 -11.99 -1.28 19.80
N PRO A 45 -11.38 -0.52 18.89
CA PRO A 45 -11.82 -0.50 17.50
C PRO A 45 -11.58 -1.87 16.87
N ALA A 46 -12.55 -2.34 16.08
CA ALA A 46 -12.38 -3.53 15.28
C ALA A 46 -11.29 -3.29 14.21
N LEU A 47 -10.57 -4.35 13.84
CA LEU A 47 -9.57 -4.26 12.76
C LEU A 47 -10.28 -3.94 11.43
N PRO A 48 -9.93 -2.83 10.76
CA PRO A 48 -10.57 -2.48 9.50
C PRO A 48 -10.00 -3.37 8.38
N LEU A 49 -10.65 -4.51 8.14
CA LEU A 49 -10.18 -5.55 7.22
C LEU A 49 -9.92 -5.03 5.80
N TRP A 50 -10.78 -4.13 5.31
CA TRP A 50 -10.63 -3.55 3.98
C TRP A 50 -9.38 -2.65 3.85
N PRO A 51 -9.19 -1.60 4.69
CA PRO A 51 -7.94 -0.85 4.72
C PRO A 51 -6.69 -1.71 4.97
N ALA A 52 -6.79 -2.71 5.87
CA ALA A 52 -5.68 -3.63 6.14
C ALA A 52 -5.30 -4.42 4.87
N ALA A 53 -6.28 -5.00 4.18
CA ALA A 53 -6.05 -5.70 2.91
C ALA A 53 -5.48 -4.77 1.83
N ALA A 54 -5.98 -3.53 1.74
CA ALA A 54 -5.44 -2.53 0.81
C ALA A 54 -3.95 -2.27 1.04
N ILE A 55 -3.52 -2.12 2.30
CA ILE A 55 -2.09 -1.93 2.65
C ILE A 55 -1.25 -3.15 2.26
N LEU A 56 -1.77 -4.36 2.48
CA LEU A 56 -1.05 -5.59 2.11
C LEU A 56 -0.77 -5.70 0.61
N LEU A 57 -1.61 -5.11 -0.26
CA LEU A 57 -1.32 -5.01 -1.69
C LEU A 57 -0.06 -4.19 -2.01
N GLY A 58 0.30 -3.25 -1.14
CA GLY A 58 1.55 -2.49 -1.24
C GLY A 58 2.80 -3.37 -1.12
N LEU A 59 2.68 -4.59 -0.61
CA LEU A 59 3.78 -5.55 -0.47
C LEU A 59 4.01 -6.39 -1.74
N LEU A 60 3.13 -6.30 -2.75
CA LEU A 60 3.28 -7.04 -4.02
C LEU A 60 4.67 -6.91 -4.67
N PRO A 61 5.32 -5.72 -4.69
CA PRO A 61 6.65 -5.61 -5.29
C PRO A 61 7.70 -6.48 -4.59
N VAL A 62 7.57 -6.74 -3.28
CA VAL A 62 8.52 -7.60 -2.54
C VAL A 62 8.51 -9.04 -3.09
N LEU A 63 7.36 -9.50 -3.56
CA LEU A 63 7.18 -10.87 -4.05
C LEU A 63 7.59 -11.03 -5.52
N VAL A 64 7.42 -9.98 -6.32
CA VAL A 64 7.53 -10.04 -7.79
C VAL A 64 8.85 -9.47 -8.30
N VAL A 65 9.47 -8.55 -7.56
CA VAL A 65 10.69 -7.87 -8.00
C VAL A 65 11.93 -8.66 -7.57
N PRO A 66 12.79 -9.09 -8.54
CA PRO A 66 14.06 -9.72 -8.23
C PRO A 66 14.93 -8.80 -7.36
N GLN A 67 15.46 -9.36 -6.28
CA GLN A 67 16.44 -8.67 -5.44
C GLN A 67 17.79 -8.73 -6.17
N ASP A 68 18.40 -7.57 -6.41
CA ASP A 68 19.73 -7.52 -7.03
C ASP A 68 20.71 -8.33 -6.18
N ARG A 69 21.43 -9.26 -6.80
CA ARG A 69 22.40 -10.11 -6.09
C ARG A 69 23.52 -9.21 -5.59
N LYS A 70 23.68 -9.11 -4.27
CA LYS A 70 24.85 -8.46 -3.68
C LYS A 70 26.10 -9.14 -4.23
N GLU A 71 26.92 -8.42 -4.98
CA GLU A 71 28.24 -8.91 -5.36
C GLU A 71 29.06 -9.15 -4.08
N PRO A 72 29.73 -10.30 -3.94
CA PRO A 72 30.60 -10.54 -2.80
C PRO A 72 31.74 -9.51 -2.83
N SER A 73 31.88 -8.78 -1.72
CA SER A 73 33.01 -7.88 -1.47
C SER A 73 34.28 -8.63 -1.14
#